data_AF-A0A820VIQ4-F1
#
_entry.id   AF-A0A820VIQ4-F1
#
_cell.length_a   1.000
_cell.length_b   1.000
_cell.length_c   1.000
_cell.angle_alpha   90.00
_cell.angle_beta   90.00
_cell.angle_gamma   90.00
#
_symmetry.space_group_name_H-M   'P 1'
#
loop_
_entity.id
_entity.type
_entity.pdbx_description
1 polymer ?
#
loop_
_entity_poly.entity_id
_entity_poly.type
_entity_poly.pdbx_seq_one_letter_code
_entity_poly.pdbx_strand_id
1 'polypeptide(L)'
;MSLLHKGVKFETISATLLDFRGDLARRSNQRHISAPAIELPDGTFIYDSFRIAEWLENTYPNAPSLFTGDGKLSCDAWPEHINLGKNYARMIDLGLGASKPEWAVWFDLFFPQLDKIITGEEHRAYFISDARHGPQGYQKLLSLDCQELMRRAKMNIQPLVQILRERPNEYFQGTHPGQVDYVIFGRYAYCRMLDAKLTREIWNDQGEELNTWIKKLSQAYDGHAQQLFDSVYVIN
;
A
#
# COMPACT_ATOMS: atom_id res chain seq x y z
N MET A 1 -6.08 5.94 -1.53
CA MET A 1 -5.34 7.17 -1.94
C MET A 1 -5.53 7.51 -3.40
N SER A 2 -5.16 6.66 -4.39
CA SER A 2 -5.26 7.02 -5.82
C SER A 2 -6.68 7.38 -6.30
N LEU A 3 -7.72 6.70 -5.82
CA LEU A 3 -9.12 7.08 -6.08
C LEU A 3 -9.45 8.50 -5.56
N LEU A 4 -9.02 8.81 -4.33
CA LEU A 4 -9.20 10.12 -3.71
C LEU A 4 -8.42 11.21 -4.44
N HIS A 5 -7.18 10.92 -4.88
CA HIS A 5 -6.37 11.82 -5.71
C HIS A 5 -7.12 12.23 -6.98
N LYS A 6 -7.80 11.27 -7.63
CA LYS A 6 -8.59 11.53 -8.84
C LYS A 6 -9.98 12.10 -8.56
N GLY A 7 -10.35 12.34 -7.30
CA GLY A 7 -11.67 12.81 -6.92
C GLY A 7 -12.79 11.83 -7.25
N VAL A 8 -12.47 10.54 -7.38
CA VAL A 8 -13.44 9.49 -7.72
C VAL A 8 -14.23 9.12 -6.46
N LYS A 9 -15.56 9.15 -6.57
CA LYS A 9 -16.45 8.63 -5.52
C LYS A 9 -16.43 7.11 -5.56
N PHE A 10 -16.35 6.48 -4.40
CA PHE A 10 -16.36 5.04 -4.25
C PHE A 10 -17.02 4.64 -2.94
N GLU A 11 -17.43 3.38 -2.89
CA GLU A 11 -17.85 2.71 -1.66
C GLU A 11 -16.81 1.64 -1.30
N THR A 12 -16.57 1.46 -0.01
CA THR A 12 -15.65 0.42 0.47
C THR A 12 -16.45 -0.81 0.87
N ILE A 13 -16.14 -1.95 0.27
CA ILE A 13 -16.74 -3.24 0.61
C ILE A 13 -15.71 -4.06 1.38
N SER A 14 -16.06 -4.50 2.59
CA SER A 14 -15.23 -5.42 3.37
C SER A 14 -15.15 -6.76 2.67
N ALA A 15 -13.92 -7.27 2.49
CA ALA A 15 -13.65 -8.55 1.88
C ALA A 15 -12.63 -9.34 2.71
N THR A 16 -12.84 -10.65 2.80
CA THR A 16 -11.98 -11.62 3.46
C THR A 16 -11.06 -12.31 2.47
N LEU A 17 -10.05 -13.03 2.97
CA LEU A 17 -9.17 -13.85 2.12
C LEU A 17 -9.92 -14.93 1.32
N LEU A 18 -11.04 -15.42 1.86
CA LEU A 18 -11.85 -16.44 1.19
C LEU A 18 -12.73 -15.85 0.09
N ASP A 19 -13.17 -14.60 0.20
CA ASP A 19 -13.96 -13.94 -0.84
C ASP A 19 -13.20 -13.87 -2.17
N PHE A 20 -11.90 -13.58 -2.11
CA PHE A 20 -11.01 -13.58 -3.28
C PHE A 20 -10.82 -14.97 -3.92
N ARG A 21 -11.22 -16.04 -3.24
CA ARG A 21 -11.20 -17.42 -3.76
C ARG A 21 -12.60 -17.99 -4.01
N GLY A 22 -13.63 -17.26 -3.61
CA GLY A 22 -15.03 -17.66 -3.69
C GLY A 22 -15.84 -16.69 -4.54
N ASP A 23 -16.65 -15.86 -3.86
CA ASP A 23 -17.63 -14.98 -4.51
C ASP A 23 -16.98 -13.98 -5.49
N LEU A 24 -15.93 -13.27 -5.06
CA LEU A 24 -15.29 -12.26 -5.92
C LEU A 24 -14.63 -12.90 -7.14
N ALA A 25 -13.98 -14.06 -6.99
CA ALA A 25 -13.35 -14.76 -8.11
C ALA A 25 -14.40 -15.20 -9.14
N ARG A 26 -15.60 -15.59 -8.68
CA ARG A 26 -16.72 -16.01 -9.52
C ARG A 26 -17.35 -14.82 -10.25
N ARG A 27 -17.70 -13.76 -9.52
CA ARG A 27 -18.36 -12.56 -10.07
C ARG A 27 -17.46 -11.80 -11.04
N SER A 28 -16.17 -11.70 -10.73
CA SER A 28 -15.19 -11.06 -11.62
C SER A 28 -14.80 -11.91 -12.84
N ASN A 29 -15.16 -13.21 -12.84
CA ASN A 29 -14.64 -14.20 -13.79
C ASN A 29 -13.09 -14.21 -13.85
N GLN A 30 -12.43 -13.90 -12.73
CA GLN A 30 -10.97 -13.81 -12.61
C GLN A 30 -10.49 -14.72 -11.47
N ARG A 31 -9.94 -15.89 -11.82
CA ARG A 31 -9.47 -16.90 -10.86
C ARG A 31 -8.38 -16.42 -9.89
N HIS A 32 -7.65 -15.37 -10.26
CA HIS A 32 -6.52 -14.83 -9.52
C HIS A 32 -6.75 -13.38 -9.07
N ILE A 33 -8.01 -12.96 -8.92
CA ILE A 33 -8.33 -11.65 -8.35
C ILE A 33 -7.71 -11.51 -6.95
N SER A 34 -7.19 -10.33 -6.64
CA SER A 34 -6.52 -10.03 -5.38
C SER A 34 -6.82 -8.61 -4.94
N ALA A 35 -6.63 -8.32 -3.65
CA ALA A 35 -6.69 -6.95 -3.15
C ALA A 35 -5.46 -6.12 -3.63
N PRO A 36 -5.65 -4.82 -3.91
CA PRO A 36 -6.94 -4.15 -4.07
C PRO A 36 -7.60 -4.52 -5.41
N ALA A 37 -8.93 -4.56 -5.39
CA ALA A 37 -9.78 -4.69 -6.57
C ALA A 37 -10.91 -3.64 -6.51
N ILE A 38 -11.36 -3.18 -7.66
CA ILE A 38 -12.52 -2.29 -7.81
C ILE A 38 -13.51 -2.93 -8.79
N GLU A 39 -14.80 -2.80 -8.47
CA GLU A 39 -15.91 -3.13 -9.35
C GLU A 39 -16.46 -1.82 -9.93
N LEU A 40 -16.56 -1.73 -11.25
CA LEU A 40 -17.11 -0.58 -11.95
C LEU A 40 -18.65 -0.67 -12.01
N PRO A 41 -19.37 0.42 -12.29
CA PRO A 41 -20.83 0.42 -12.37
C PRO A 41 -21.42 -0.55 -13.41
N ASP A 42 -20.64 -0.92 -14.42
CA ASP A 42 -21.02 -1.88 -15.46
C ASP A 42 -20.74 -3.36 -15.07
N GLY A 43 -20.27 -3.60 -13.83
CA GLY A 43 -19.91 -4.92 -13.32
C GLY A 43 -18.50 -5.38 -13.68
N THR A 44 -17.71 -4.57 -14.39
CA THR A 44 -16.31 -4.90 -14.73
C THR A 44 -15.41 -4.81 -13.50
N PHE A 45 -14.51 -5.78 -13.34
CA PHE A 45 -13.51 -5.79 -12.26
C PHE A 45 -12.11 -5.41 -12.75
N ILE A 46 -11.46 -4.50 -12.02
CA ILE A 46 -10.05 -4.16 -12.17
C ILE A 46 -9.35 -4.47 -10.85
N TYR A 47 -8.30 -5.28 -10.89
CA TYR A 47 -7.46 -5.59 -9.73
C TYR A 47 -5.99 -5.38 -10.10
N ASP A 48 -5.13 -5.37 -9.06
CA ASP A 48 -3.75 -4.85 -9.09
C ASP A 48 -3.74 -3.32 -8.94
N SER A 49 -3.15 -2.82 -7.85
CA SER A 49 -3.08 -1.40 -7.53
C SER A 49 -2.42 -0.56 -8.62
N PHE A 50 -1.43 -1.11 -9.32
CA PHE A 50 -0.74 -0.42 -10.40
C PHE A 50 -1.65 -0.33 -11.63
N ARG A 51 -2.33 -1.42 -12.00
CA ARG A 51 -3.30 -1.41 -13.10
C ARG A 51 -4.47 -0.47 -12.83
N ILE A 52 -4.95 -0.43 -11.59
CA ILE A 52 -5.98 0.52 -11.15
C ILE A 52 -5.47 1.96 -11.32
N ALA A 53 -4.23 2.26 -10.92
CA ALA A 53 -3.65 3.60 -11.09
C ALA A 53 -3.51 4.00 -12.57
N GLU A 54 -3.13 3.08 -13.44
CA GLU A 54 -3.07 3.34 -14.89
C GLU A 54 -4.46 3.57 -15.49
N TRP A 55 -5.45 2.76 -15.09
CA TRP A 55 -6.83 2.97 -15.51
C TRP A 55 -7.36 4.32 -15.04
N LEU A 56 -7.08 4.70 -13.79
CA LEU A 56 -7.45 6.00 -13.22
C LEU A 56 -6.82 7.17 -13.98
N GLU A 57 -5.54 7.06 -14.33
CA GLU A 57 -4.82 8.09 -15.09
C GLU A 57 -5.47 8.35 -16.46
N ASN A 58 -5.88 7.28 -17.14
CA ASN A 58 -6.51 7.38 -18.46
C ASN A 58 -7.98 7.79 -18.39
N THR A 59 -8.72 7.30 -17.39
CA THR A 59 -10.18 7.47 -17.29
C THR A 59 -10.57 8.84 -16.74
N TYR A 60 -9.73 9.44 -15.89
CA TYR A 60 -9.97 10.74 -15.26
C TYR A 60 -8.88 11.75 -15.66
N PRO A 61 -8.79 12.13 -16.94
CA PRO A 61 -7.68 12.95 -17.41
C PRO A 61 -7.77 14.41 -16.93
N ASN A 62 -8.98 14.86 -16.60
CA ASN A 62 -9.27 16.20 -16.05
C ASN A 62 -9.01 16.30 -14.54
N ALA A 63 -8.41 15.29 -13.92
CA ALA A 63 -7.92 15.32 -12.54
C ALA A 63 -6.39 15.33 -12.54
N PRO A 64 -5.75 15.77 -11.43
CA PRO A 64 -4.30 15.79 -11.32
C PRO A 64 -3.67 14.43 -11.65
N SER A 65 -2.51 14.44 -12.30
CA SER A 65 -1.81 13.22 -12.70
C SER A 65 -1.26 12.47 -11.48
N LEU A 66 -1.43 11.15 -11.49
CA LEU A 66 -0.83 10.27 -10.48
C LEU A 66 0.68 10.09 -10.68
N PHE A 67 1.22 10.44 -11.84
CA PHE A 67 2.57 10.07 -12.24
C PHE A 67 3.51 11.25 -12.48
N THR A 68 3.02 12.47 -12.73
CA THR A 68 3.94 13.61 -12.96
C THR A 68 4.51 14.22 -11.68
N GLY A 69 3.74 14.23 -10.58
CA GLY A 69 4.15 14.88 -9.32
C GLY A 69 4.17 16.40 -9.37
N ASP A 70 3.66 17.04 -10.44
CA ASP A 70 3.64 18.49 -10.61
C ASP A 70 2.27 19.14 -10.32
N GLY A 71 1.27 18.32 -9.98
CA GLY A 71 -0.08 18.76 -9.64
C GLY A 71 -0.95 19.16 -10.84
N LYS A 72 -0.43 19.07 -12.07
CA LYS A 72 -1.19 19.38 -13.27
C LYS A 72 -2.15 18.25 -13.63
N LEU A 73 -3.17 18.60 -14.42
CA LEU A 73 -4.13 17.63 -14.94
C LEU A 73 -3.42 16.61 -15.84
N SER A 74 -3.96 15.39 -15.87
CA SER A 74 -3.35 14.31 -16.65
C SER A 74 -3.43 14.58 -18.16
N CYS A 75 -4.46 15.28 -18.63
CA CYS A 75 -4.58 15.70 -20.03
C CYS A 75 -3.53 16.74 -20.46
N ASP A 76 -2.98 17.50 -19.51
CA ASP A 76 -2.00 18.55 -19.78
C ASP A 76 -0.56 18.04 -19.63
N ALA A 77 -0.40 16.83 -19.10
CA ALA A 77 0.89 16.21 -18.83
C ALA A 77 1.55 15.72 -20.11
N TRP A 78 2.87 15.87 -20.17
CA TRP A 78 3.66 15.32 -21.27
C TRP A 78 3.76 13.80 -21.11
N PRO A 79 3.53 13.00 -22.17
CA PRO A 79 3.57 11.55 -22.08
C PRO A 79 4.87 11.00 -21.50
N GLU A 80 6.01 11.65 -21.77
CA GLU A 80 7.33 11.28 -21.26
C GLU A 80 7.42 11.42 -19.75
N HIS A 81 6.80 12.46 -19.17
CA HIS A 81 6.77 12.67 -17.72
C HIS A 81 5.88 11.63 -17.04
N ILE A 82 4.74 11.28 -17.65
CA ILE A 82 3.89 10.18 -17.16
C ILE A 82 4.69 8.87 -17.18
N ASN A 83 5.39 8.55 -18.27
CA ASN A 83 6.16 7.33 -18.39
C ASN A 83 7.31 7.26 -17.37
N LEU A 84 8.03 8.37 -17.16
CA LEU A 84 9.06 8.45 -16.13
C LEU A 84 8.47 8.19 -14.73
N GLY A 85 7.35 8.83 -14.43
CA GLY A 85 6.64 8.64 -13.16
C GLY A 85 6.13 7.21 -12.95
N LYS A 86 5.57 6.59 -13.99
CA LYS A 86 5.16 5.18 -13.98
C LYS A 86 6.34 4.26 -13.71
N ASN A 87 7.46 4.47 -14.38
CA ASN A 87 8.66 3.65 -14.18
C ASN A 87 9.20 3.77 -12.75
N TYR A 88 9.21 4.99 -12.20
CA TYR A 88 9.60 5.19 -10.80
C TYR A 88 8.63 4.48 -9.84
N ALA A 89 7.33 4.70 -10.00
CA ALA A 89 6.31 4.04 -9.20
C ALA A 89 6.42 2.51 -9.29
N ARG A 90 6.67 1.97 -10.48
CA ARG A 90 6.78 0.53 -10.70
C ARG A 90 8.03 -0.08 -10.08
N MET A 91 9.16 0.63 -10.14
CA MET A 91 10.39 0.21 -9.46
C MET A 91 10.17 0.13 -7.96
N ILE A 92 9.51 1.12 -7.37
CA ILE A 92 9.17 1.11 -5.95
C ILE A 92 8.17 -0.01 -5.63
N ASP A 93 7.10 -0.16 -6.41
CA ASP A 93 6.08 -1.20 -6.25
C ASP A 93 6.65 -2.63 -6.29
N LEU A 94 7.55 -2.91 -7.24
CA LEU A 94 8.21 -4.23 -7.34
C LEU A 94 9.30 -4.44 -6.28
N GLY A 95 9.85 -3.37 -5.72
CA GLY A 95 10.86 -3.37 -4.67
C GLY A 95 10.25 -3.17 -3.28
N LEU A 96 10.39 -1.97 -2.73
CA LEU A 96 9.95 -1.61 -1.37
C LEU A 96 8.44 -1.75 -1.15
N GLY A 97 7.66 -1.68 -2.23
CA GLY A 97 6.21 -1.85 -2.24
C GLY A 97 5.76 -3.29 -2.34
N ALA A 98 6.64 -4.27 -2.55
CA ALA A 98 6.29 -5.69 -2.67
C ALA A 98 6.25 -6.39 -1.31
N SER A 99 5.58 -7.55 -1.24
CA SER A 99 5.62 -8.45 -0.07
C SER A 99 6.68 -9.55 -0.25
N LYS A 100 7.74 -9.26 -1.01
CA LYS A 100 8.81 -10.20 -1.36
C LYS A 100 10.05 -9.92 -0.51
N PRO A 101 10.52 -10.88 0.31
CA PRO A 101 11.55 -10.65 1.33
C PRO A 101 12.92 -10.30 0.76
N GLU A 102 13.15 -10.51 -0.53
CA GLU A 102 14.38 -10.14 -1.22
C GLU A 102 14.59 -8.62 -1.23
N TRP A 103 13.50 -7.85 -1.31
CA TRP A 103 13.53 -6.38 -1.39
C TRP A 103 12.90 -5.69 -0.19
N ALA A 104 11.86 -6.29 0.40
CA ALA A 104 11.09 -5.68 1.47
C ALA A 104 10.67 -6.71 2.53
N VAL A 105 10.88 -6.37 3.80
CA VAL A 105 10.62 -7.27 4.93
C VAL A 105 9.30 -6.98 5.64
N TRP A 106 8.46 -6.09 5.11
CA TRP A 106 7.24 -5.61 5.80
C TRP A 106 6.27 -6.74 6.13
N PHE A 107 6.05 -7.66 5.19
CA PHE A 107 5.14 -8.77 5.38
C PHE A 107 5.66 -9.72 6.46
N ASP A 108 6.92 -10.15 6.33
CA ASP A 108 7.59 -11.05 7.27
C ASP A 108 7.64 -10.47 8.69
N LEU A 109 8.05 -9.20 8.82
CA LEU A 109 8.18 -8.53 10.12
C LEU A 109 6.84 -8.41 10.86
N PHE A 110 5.76 -8.14 10.12
CA PHE A 110 4.43 -7.95 10.69
C PHE A 110 3.56 -9.21 10.61
N PHE A 111 4.09 -10.34 10.13
CA PHE A 111 3.35 -11.59 10.03
C PHE A 111 2.81 -12.04 11.39
N PRO A 112 3.56 -11.95 12.51
CA PRO A 112 3.02 -12.32 13.83
C PRO A 112 1.84 -11.46 14.29
N GLN A 113 1.78 -10.19 13.90
CA GLN A 113 0.63 -9.32 14.21
C GLN A 113 -0.55 -9.60 13.30
N LEU A 114 -0.29 -9.82 12.01
CA LEU A 114 -1.32 -10.29 11.07
C LEU A 114 -1.90 -11.63 11.53
N ASP A 115 -1.07 -12.54 12.02
CA ASP A 115 -1.50 -13.79 12.61
C ASP A 115 -2.43 -13.56 13.78
N LYS A 116 -2.26 -12.56 14.65
CA LYS A 116 -3.19 -12.38 15.78
C LYS A 116 -4.60 -11.92 15.38
N ILE A 117 -4.74 -11.19 14.28
CA ILE A 117 -6.00 -10.50 13.95
C ILE A 117 -6.94 -11.31 13.05
N ILE A 118 -6.44 -12.33 12.36
CA ILE A 118 -7.30 -13.19 11.53
C ILE A 118 -8.06 -14.13 12.45
N THR A 119 -9.40 -14.15 12.38
CA THR A 119 -10.23 -14.96 13.28
C THR A 119 -11.32 -15.68 12.50
N GLY A 120 -12.04 -16.60 13.16
CA GLY A 120 -13.03 -17.48 12.52
C GLY A 120 -12.41 -18.76 11.98
N GLU A 121 -13.12 -19.89 12.14
CA GLU A 121 -12.60 -21.23 11.90
C GLU A 121 -12.10 -21.43 10.45
N GLU A 122 -12.95 -21.14 9.45
CA GLU A 122 -12.60 -21.32 8.04
C GLU A 122 -11.50 -20.37 7.58
N HIS A 123 -11.58 -19.10 7.99
CA HIS A 123 -10.56 -18.09 7.65
C HIS A 123 -9.22 -18.43 8.29
N ARG A 124 -9.21 -18.92 9.53
CA ARG A 124 -8.02 -19.41 10.21
C ARG A 124 -7.42 -20.62 9.51
N ALA A 125 -8.25 -21.63 9.21
CA ALA A 125 -7.82 -22.83 8.53
C ALA A 125 -7.13 -22.49 7.21
N TYR A 126 -7.71 -21.60 6.40
CA TYR A 126 -7.06 -21.13 5.18
C TYR A 126 -5.80 -20.30 5.44
N PHE A 127 -5.86 -19.36 6.40
CA PHE A 127 -4.74 -18.47 6.72
C PHE A 127 -3.47 -19.22 7.08
N ILE A 128 -3.55 -20.30 7.89
CA ILE A 128 -2.37 -21.06 8.32
C ILE A 128 -1.97 -22.18 7.35
N SER A 129 -2.75 -22.40 6.28
CA SER A 129 -2.57 -23.54 5.38
C SER A 129 -1.35 -23.44 4.45
N ASP A 130 -0.82 -24.60 4.08
CA ASP A 130 0.18 -24.71 3.02
C ASP A 130 -0.35 -24.28 1.64
N ALA A 131 -1.67 -24.33 1.42
CA ALA A 131 -2.27 -23.80 0.19
C ALA A 131 -2.07 -22.28 0.05
N ARG A 132 -1.88 -21.57 1.16
CA ARG A 132 -1.61 -20.14 1.18
C ARG A 132 -0.12 -19.82 1.21
N HIS A 133 0.64 -20.54 2.03
CA HIS A 133 2.03 -20.21 2.34
C HIS A 133 3.07 -21.10 1.65
N GLY A 134 2.64 -22.15 0.96
CA GLY A 134 3.50 -23.25 0.54
C GLY A 134 3.87 -24.16 1.72
N PRO A 135 4.51 -25.31 1.44
CA PRO A 135 4.85 -26.31 2.46
C PRO A 135 5.63 -25.71 3.63
N GLN A 136 5.10 -25.85 4.84
CA GLN A 136 5.71 -25.34 6.10
C GLN A 136 5.90 -23.80 6.12
N GLY A 137 5.30 -23.06 5.18
CA GLY A 137 5.53 -21.62 5.04
C GLY A 137 5.03 -20.81 6.24
N TYR A 138 3.91 -21.22 6.85
CA TYR A 138 3.37 -20.59 8.05
C TYR A 138 4.35 -20.65 9.23
N GLN A 139 4.86 -21.85 9.53
CA GLN A 139 5.83 -22.08 10.60
C GLN A 139 7.14 -21.32 10.33
N LYS A 140 7.61 -21.34 9.09
CA LYS A 140 8.80 -20.60 8.66
C LYS A 140 8.65 -19.10 8.95
N LEU A 141 7.53 -18.49 8.57
CA LEU A 141 7.28 -17.06 8.80
C LEU A 141 7.29 -16.69 10.29
N LEU A 142 6.73 -17.54 11.15
CA LEU A 142 6.74 -17.31 12.61
C LEU A 142 8.13 -17.51 13.26
N SER A 143 9.01 -18.30 12.62
CA SER A 143 10.37 -18.57 13.13
C SER A 143 11.42 -17.53 12.74
N LEU A 144 11.07 -16.55 11.89
CA LEU A 144 12.03 -15.55 11.41
C LEU A 144 12.55 -14.68 12.56
N ASP A 145 13.82 -14.27 12.46
CA ASP A 145 14.44 -13.39 13.44
C ASP A 145 13.88 -11.97 13.32
N CYS A 146 13.03 -11.60 14.28
CA CYS A 146 12.41 -10.29 14.36
C CYS A 146 13.45 -9.16 14.44
N GLN A 147 14.57 -9.34 15.17
CA GLN A 147 15.57 -8.29 15.30
C GLN A 147 16.29 -8.03 13.98
N GLU A 148 16.63 -9.08 13.23
CA GLU A 148 17.22 -8.93 11.89
C GLU A 148 16.21 -8.31 10.90
N LEU A 149 14.95 -8.73 10.94
CA LEU A 149 13.90 -8.13 10.11
C LEU A 149 13.71 -6.64 10.44
N MET A 150 13.70 -6.25 11.72
CA MET A 150 13.64 -4.84 12.14
C MET A 150 14.86 -4.05 11.65
N ARG A 151 16.07 -4.62 11.73
CA ARG A 151 17.28 -3.99 11.22
C ARG A 151 17.19 -3.74 9.72
N ARG A 152 16.74 -4.74 8.94
CA ARG A 152 16.53 -4.62 7.49
C ARG A 152 15.43 -3.62 7.14
N ALA A 153 14.33 -3.60 7.89
CA ALA A 153 13.27 -2.62 7.73
C ALA A 153 13.80 -1.20 7.87
N LYS A 154 14.57 -0.91 8.93
CA LYS A 154 15.19 0.40 9.14
C LYS A 154 16.17 0.78 8.02
N MET A 155 16.97 -0.17 7.51
CA MET A 155 17.84 0.08 6.35
C MET A 155 17.07 0.44 5.08
N ASN A 156 15.94 -0.23 4.82
CA ASN A 156 15.09 0.07 3.67
C ASN A 156 14.49 1.49 3.71
N ILE A 157 14.35 2.08 4.91
CA ILE A 157 13.85 3.44 5.10
C ILE A 157 14.94 4.51 4.88
N GLN A 158 16.22 4.19 5.08
CA GLN A 158 17.29 5.20 5.01
C GLN A 158 17.35 5.96 3.67
N PRO A 159 17.24 5.31 2.49
CA PRO A 159 17.18 6.05 1.23
C PRO A 159 15.99 7.00 1.14
N LEU A 160 14.84 6.63 1.70
CA LEU A 160 13.64 7.47 1.71
C LEU A 160 13.85 8.73 2.56
N VAL A 161 14.46 8.58 3.74
CA VAL A 161 14.84 9.70 4.61
C VAL A 161 15.81 10.63 3.89
N GLN A 162 16.83 10.07 3.23
CA GLN A 162 17.82 10.86 2.52
C GLN A 162 17.21 11.65 1.35
N ILE A 163 16.33 11.03 0.56
CA ILE A 163 15.62 11.72 -0.54
C ILE A 163 14.79 12.90 -0.01
N LEU A 164 14.02 12.69 1.07
CA LEU A 164 13.19 13.74 1.65
C LEU A 164 14.02 14.86 2.30
N ARG A 165 15.21 14.55 2.81
CA ARG A 165 16.17 15.54 3.32
C ARG A 165 16.73 16.42 2.21
N GLU A 166 17.04 15.83 1.05
CA GLU A 166 17.51 16.55 -0.13
C GLU A 166 16.40 17.38 -0.80
N ARG A 167 15.14 17.00 -0.56
CA ARG A 167 13.94 17.65 -1.12
C ARG A 167 12.94 18.00 0.00
N PRO A 168 13.30 18.95 0.88
CA PRO A 168 12.47 19.26 2.04
C PRO A 168 11.09 19.74 1.62
N ASN A 169 10.06 19.26 2.31
CA ASN A 169 8.64 19.57 2.08
C ASN A 169 8.05 19.05 0.75
N GLU A 170 8.81 18.34 -0.09
CA GLU A 170 8.26 17.68 -1.28
C GLU A 170 7.65 16.31 -0.95
N TYR A 171 7.23 15.62 -2.00
CA TYR A 171 6.80 14.24 -2.02
C TYR A 171 7.81 13.42 -2.85
N PHE A 172 7.72 12.09 -2.80
CA PHE A 172 8.60 11.27 -3.62
C PHE A 172 8.33 11.46 -5.10
N GLN A 173 7.06 11.64 -5.50
CA GLN A 173 6.72 11.88 -6.91
C GLN A 173 7.17 13.27 -7.41
N GLY A 174 7.20 14.29 -6.54
CA GLY A 174 7.52 15.67 -6.90
C GLY A 174 6.97 16.68 -5.89
N THR A 175 6.56 17.85 -6.35
CA THR A 175 5.97 18.90 -5.50
C THR A 175 4.56 18.54 -5.01
N HIS A 176 3.90 17.59 -5.67
CA HIS A 176 2.59 17.04 -5.32
C HIS A 176 2.68 15.51 -5.15
N PRO A 177 1.81 14.89 -4.32
CA PRO A 177 1.87 13.45 -4.10
C PRO A 177 1.41 12.68 -5.35
N GLY A 178 1.98 11.51 -5.58
CA GLY A 178 1.56 10.62 -6.66
C GLY A 178 1.66 9.15 -6.30
N GLN A 179 1.66 8.30 -7.33
CA GLN A 179 1.62 6.86 -7.16
C GLN A 179 2.84 6.32 -6.39
N VAL A 180 4.03 6.91 -6.55
CA VAL A 180 5.22 6.54 -5.74
C VAL A 180 4.92 6.73 -4.26
N ASP A 181 4.37 7.90 -3.89
CA ASP A 181 4.01 8.20 -2.50
C ASP A 181 2.98 7.23 -1.97
N TYR A 182 1.95 6.89 -2.76
CA TYR A 182 0.88 6.00 -2.32
C TYR A 182 1.31 4.57 -2.13
N VAL A 183 2.26 4.08 -2.92
CA VAL A 183 2.84 2.74 -2.73
C VAL A 183 3.63 2.69 -1.42
N ILE A 184 4.50 3.66 -1.16
CA ILE A 184 5.31 3.72 0.07
C ILE A 184 4.39 3.93 1.28
N PHE A 185 3.44 4.85 1.18
CA PHE A 185 2.51 5.17 2.26
C PHE A 185 1.57 4.01 2.55
N GLY A 186 1.19 3.22 1.54
CA GLY A 186 0.43 1.99 1.73
C GLY A 186 1.17 0.98 2.61
N ARG A 187 2.50 0.89 2.51
CA ARG A 187 3.31 0.05 3.39
C ARG A 187 3.41 0.61 4.81
N TYR A 188 3.59 1.92 4.96
CA TYR A 188 3.48 2.57 6.26
C TYR A 188 2.12 2.29 6.91
N ALA A 189 1.02 2.50 6.17
CA ALA A 189 -0.35 2.30 6.66
C ALA A 189 -0.60 0.84 7.05
N TYR A 190 -0.14 -0.13 6.26
CA TYR A 190 -0.19 -1.55 6.59
C TYR A 190 0.50 -1.84 7.93
N CYS A 191 1.75 -1.39 8.10
CA CYS A 191 2.48 -1.52 9.36
C CYS A 191 1.71 -0.86 10.52
N ARG A 192 1.26 0.38 10.30
CA ARG A 192 0.60 1.23 11.29
C ARG A 192 -0.70 0.65 11.84
N MET A 193 -1.45 -0.04 10.98
CA MET A 193 -2.71 -0.72 11.32
C MET A 193 -2.49 -2.00 12.11
N LEU A 194 -1.35 -2.67 11.92
CA LEU A 194 -1.03 -3.93 12.61
C LEU A 194 -0.31 -3.72 13.95
N ASP A 195 0.62 -2.77 14.01
CA ASP A 195 1.38 -2.48 15.23
C ASP A 195 1.89 -1.03 15.23
N ALA A 196 1.19 -0.16 15.93
CA ALA A 196 1.56 1.26 16.00
C ALA A 196 2.90 1.50 16.69
N LYS A 197 3.27 0.67 17.68
CA LYS A 197 4.51 0.84 18.44
C LYS A 197 5.71 0.43 17.60
N LEU A 198 5.64 -0.74 16.98
CA LEU A 198 6.69 -1.22 16.08
C LEU A 198 6.84 -0.31 14.86
N THR A 199 5.71 0.16 14.30
CA THR A 199 5.73 1.11 13.17
C THR A 199 6.44 2.41 13.53
N ARG A 200 6.21 2.94 14.74
CA ARG A 200 6.92 4.14 15.19
C ARG A 200 8.43 3.93 15.16
N GLU A 201 8.89 2.82 15.69
CA GLU A 201 10.33 2.52 15.77
C GLU A 201 10.99 2.39 14.39
N ILE A 202 10.32 1.75 13.43
CA ILE A 202 10.91 1.48 12.10
C ILE A 202 10.69 2.62 11.10
N TRP A 203 9.65 3.44 11.26
CA TRP A 203 9.33 4.56 10.35
C TRP A 203 9.53 5.90 11.03
N ASN A 204 8.71 6.21 12.05
CA ASN A 204 8.65 7.56 12.61
C ASN A 204 9.95 8.00 13.29
N ASP A 205 10.63 7.10 13.98
CA ASP A 205 11.86 7.43 14.71
C ASP A 205 13.10 7.52 13.79
N GLN A 206 12.93 7.38 12.47
CA GLN A 206 14.04 7.40 11.51
C GLN A 206 14.41 8.79 10.98
N GLY A 207 13.53 9.80 11.11
CA GLY A 207 13.81 11.16 10.66
C GLY A 207 12.58 12.08 10.68
N GLU A 208 12.81 13.37 10.93
CA GLU A 208 11.75 14.39 10.97
C GLU A 208 11.12 14.60 9.57
N GLU A 209 11.92 14.50 8.52
CA GLU A 209 11.51 14.67 7.13
C GLU A 209 10.50 13.58 6.73
N LEU A 210 10.77 12.34 7.14
CA LEU A 210 9.86 11.21 6.95
C LEU A 210 8.59 11.37 7.78
N ASN A 211 8.68 11.83 9.03
CA ASN A 211 7.51 12.14 9.85
C ASN A 211 6.63 13.22 9.21
N THR A 212 7.24 14.25 8.65
CA THR A 212 6.54 15.33 7.96
C THR A 212 5.80 14.79 6.74
N TRP A 213 6.46 13.97 5.92
CA TRP A 213 5.85 13.31 4.78
C TRP A 213 4.69 12.37 5.19
N ILE A 214 4.87 11.54 6.23
CA ILE A 214 3.83 10.69 6.80
C ILE A 214 2.62 11.54 7.21
N LYS A 215 2.85 12.61 7.98
CA LYS A 215 1.77 13.48 8.47
C LYS A 215 1.00 14.13 7.32
N LYS A 216 1.71 14.65 6.30
CA LYS A 216 1.09 15.24 5.10
C LYS A 216 0.13 14.25 4.42
N LEU A 217 0.54 13.00 4.24
CA LEU A 217 -0.29 11.98 3.59
C LEU A 217 -1.40 11.43 4.49
N SER A 218 -1.16 11.29 5.79
CA SER A 218 -2.20 10.91 6.76
C SER A 218 -3.34 11.92 6.81
N GLN A 219 -3.02 13.21 6.69
CA GLN A 219 -3.98 14.33 6.71
C GLN A 219 -4.56 14.67 5.33
N ALA A 220 -4.01 14.12 4.24
CA ALA A 220 -4.53 14.35 2.90
C ALA A 220 -5.95 13.78 2.74
N TYR A 221 -6.71 14.36 1.79
CA TYR A 221 -8.07 13.91 1.46
C TYR A 221 -8.99 13.87 2.69
N ASP A 222 -9.12 15.01 3.36
CA ASP A 222 -9.92 15.19 4.58
C ASP A 222 -9.52 14.25 5.72
N GLY A 223 -8.24 13.87 5.78
CA GLY A 223 -7.69 12.98 6.79
C GLY A 223 -8.17 11.53 6.66
N HIS A 224 -8.53 11.08 5.46
CA HIS A 224 -9.07 9.73 5.23
C HIS A 224 -8.23 8.62 5.88
N ALA A 225 -6.90 8.67 5.72
CA ALA A 225 -6.01 7.68 6.34
C ALA A 225 -5.93 7.85 7.86
N GLN A 226 -5.90 9.09 8.37
CA GLN A 226 -5.89 9.36 9.80
C GLN A 226 -7.14 8.79 10.50
N GLN A 227 -8.32 8.98 9.92
CA GLN A 227 -9.58 8.44 10.46
C GLN A 227 -9.54 6.90 10.57
N LEU A 228 -8.95 6.22 9.58
CA LEU A 228 -8.73 4.78 9.65
C LEU A 228 -7.78 4.40 10.79
N PHE A 229 -6.65 5.11 10.95
CA PHE A 229 -5.71 4.86 12.03
C PHE A 229 -6.34 5.07 13.42
N ASP A 230 -7.21 6.07 13.56
CA ASP A 230 -7.89 6.39 14.81
C ASP A 230 -8.96 5.35 15.16
N SER A 231 -9.65 4.79 14.16
CA SER A 231 -10.69 3.77 14.36
C SER A 231 -10.17 2.48 15.04
N VAL A 232 -8.90 2.15 14.84
CA VAL A 232 -8.26 0.96 15.46
C VAL A 232 -8.08 1.11 16.97
N TYR A 233 -7.96 2.34 17.48
CA TYR A 233 -7.82 2.61 18.91
C TYR A 233 -9.13 2.53 19.69
N VAL A 234 -10.27 2.48 19.00
CA VAL A 234 -11.58 2.40 19.63
C VAL A 234 -12.00 0.94 19.87
N ILE A 235 -11.32 -0.02 19.22
CA ILE A 235 -11.69 -1.45 19.21
C ILE A 235 -10.72 -2.33 20.02
N ASN A 236 -9.55 -1.79 20.41
CA ASN A 236 -8.57 -2.46 21.29
C ASN A 236 -8.58 -1.87 22.70
#